data_AF-A0A3B9R6R5-F1
#
_entry.id   AF-A0A3B9R6R5-F1
#
_cell.length_a   1.000
_cell.length_b   1.000
_cell.length_c   1.000
_cell.angle_alpha   90.00
_cell.angle_beta   90.00
_cell.angle_gamma   90.00
#
_symmetry.space_group_name_H-M   'P 1'
#
loop_
_entity.id
_entity.type
_entity.pdbx_description
1 polymer ?
#
loop_
_entity_poly.entity_id
_entity_poly.type
_entity_poly.pdbx_seq_one_letter_code
_entity_poly.pdbx_strand_id
1 'polypeptide(L)'
;MKEDQKLSPWKQKLHEIIYEADTPMGKLFDIILFIIIIFSVILIMLESVKAIDAEYHEILFILEWLVTIFFTIEYIARILAVKKP
;
A
#
# COMPACT_ATOMS: atom_id res chain seq x y z
N MET A 1 29.71 -1.84 41.22
CA MET A 1 28.83 -0.67 41.02
C MET A 1 29.09 -0.17 39.60
N LYS A 2 28.33 -0.65 38.61
CA LYS A 2 28.43 -0.18 37.22
C LYS A 2 27.27 0.78 37.00
N GLU A 3 27.63 1.96 36.52
CA GLU A 3 26.79 3.15 36.40
C GLU A 3 25.47 2.86 35.69
N ASP A 4 24.37 3.09 36.42
CA ASP A 4 23.07 3.37 35.84
C ASP A 4 23.17 4.65 35.00
N GLN A 5 23.58 4.52 33.74
CA GLN A 5 23.32 5.56 32.76
C GLN A 5 21.82 5.59 32.52
N LYS A 6 21.13 6.43 33.30
CA LYS A 6 19.81 6.99 32.97
C LYS A 6 19.90 7.57 31.55
N LEU A 7 19.58 6.74 30.57
CA LEU A 7 19.29 7.19 29.21
C LEU A 7 18.21 8.25 29.36
N SER A 8 18.58 9.48 29.01
CA SER A 8 17.72 10.62 29.21
C SER A 8 16.39 10.40 28.44
N PRO A 9 15.22 10.77 28.97
CA PRO A 9 13.91 10.46 28.37
C PRO A 9 13.79 10.90 26.91
N TRP A 10 14.51 11.96 26.54
CA TRP A 10 14.56 12.46 25.15
C TRP A 10 15.30 11.50 24.21
N LYS A 11 16.29 10.75 24.70
CA LYS A 11 17.09 9.80 23.93
C LYS A 11 16.35 8.49 23.68
N GLN A 12 15.48 8.08 24.60
CA GLN A 12 14.53 6.97 24.39
C GLN A 12 13.45 7.36 23.37
N LYS A 13 12.85 8.56 23.50
CA LYS A 13 11.93 9.11 22.48
C LYS A 13 12.57 9.22 21.10
N LEU A 14 13.83 9.65 21.01
CA LEU A 14 14.56 9.71 19.75
C LEU A 14 14.81 8.33 19.15
N HIS A 15 15.09 7.32 19.97
CA HIS A 15 15.28 5.96 19.47
C HIS A 15 13.95 5.33 19.02
N GLU A 16 12.85 5.60 19.72
CA GLU A 16 11.48 5.23 19.32
C GLU A 16 11.11 5.88 17.98
N ILE A 17 11.32 7.20 17.82
CA ILE A 17 11.06 7.94 16.58
C ILE A 17 11.94 7.48 15.39
N ILE A 18 13.22 7.16 15.64
CA ILE A 18 14.18 6.79 14.58
C ILE A 18 14.01 5.32 14.15
N TYR A 19 13.64 4.41 15.06
CA TYR A 19 13.35 3.01 14.72
C TYR A 19 11.88 2.77 14.32
N GLU A 20 10.94 3.67 14.63
CA GLU A 20 9.58 3.74 14.06
C GLU A 20 9.51 4.56 12.75
N ALA A 21 10.65 4.83 12.10
CA ALA A 21 10.72 5.55 10.84
C ALA A 21 10.32 4.72 9.60
N ASP A 22 9.52 3.68 9.77
CA ASP A 22 8.56 3.23 8.75
C ASP A 22 7.25 3.97 9.04
N THR A 23 7.04 5.15 8.46
CA THR A 23 5.83 5.94 8.76
C THR A 23 4.57 5.06 8.74
N PRO A 24 3.70 5.08 9.79
CA PRO A 24 2.49 4.25 9.81
C PRO A 24 1.59 4.56 8.60
N MET A 25 1.67 5.77 8.06
CA MET A 25 1.04 6.20 6.82
C MET A 25 1.56 5.42 5.59
N GLY A 26 2.87 5.20 5.49
CA GLY A 26 3.47 4.41 4.41
C GLY A 26 3.10 2.92 4.52
N LYS A 27 3.11 2.35 5.73
CA LYS A 27 2.65 0.97 5.95
C LYS A 27 1.17 0.78 5.64
N LEU A 28 0.31 1.72 6.04
CA LEU A 28 -1.13 1.66 5.74
C LEU A 28 -1.39 1.73 4.23
N PHE A 29 -0.63 2.59 3.54
CA PHE A 29 -0.68 2.71 2.09
C PHE A 29 -0.33 1.39 1.40
N ASP A 30 0.80 0.76 1.78
CA ASP A 30 1.22 -0.53 1.23
C ASP A 30 0.20 -1.64 1.50
N ILE A 31 -0.44 -1.66 2.68
CA ILE A 31 -1.48 -2.65 3.00
C ILE A 31 -2.73 -2.46 2.13
N ILE A 32 -3.19 -1.21 1.96
CA ILE A 32 -4.33 -0.90 1.09
C ILE A 32 -4.00 -1.29 -0.35
N LEU A 33 -2.81 -0.94 -0.82
CA LEU A 33 -2.33 -1.33 -2.14
C LEU A 33 -2.36 -2.84 -2.33
N PHE A 34 -1.82 -3.58 -1.35
CA PHE A 34 -1.77 -5.04 -1.41
C PHE A 34 -3.17 -5.67 -1.50
N ILE A 35 -4.13 -5.16 -0.73
CA ILE A 35 -5.53 -5.60 -0.80
C ILE A 35 -6.12 -5.32 -2.19
N ILE A 36 -5.85 -4.14 -2.76
CA ILE A 36 -6.33 -3.76 -4.09
C ILE A 36 -5.72 -4.65 -5.19
N ILE A 37 -4.44 -5.07 -5.06
CA ILE A 37 -3.81 -6.02 -5.98
C ILE A 37 -4.56 -7.35 -5.96
N ILE A 38 -4.82 -7.89 -4.76
CA ILE A 38 -5.55 -9.17 -4.64
C ILE A 38 -6.95 -9.03 -5.24
N PHE A 39 -7.66 -7.94 -4.94
CA PHE A 39 -8.99 -7.67 -5.47
C PHE A 39 -8.98 -7.57 -7.00
N SER A 40 -7.99 -6.88 -7.57
CA SER A 40 -7.78 -6.78 -9.03
C SER A 40 -7.62 -8.16 -9.67
N VAL A 41 -6.82 -9.04 -9.08
CA VAL A 41 -6.61 -10.40 -9.59
C VAL A 41 -7.91 -11.19 -9.54
N ILE A 42 -8.71 -11.05 -8.48
CA ILE A 42 -10.02 -11.71 -8.37
C ILE A 42 -10.98 -11.20 -9.46
N LEU A 43 -11.03 -9.88 -9.70
CA LEU A 43 -11.86 -9.31 -10.77
C LEU A 43 -11.50 -9.89 -12.14
N ILE A 44 -10.21 -9.92 -12.48
CA ILE A 44 -9.72 -10.49 -13.75
C ILE A 44 -10.05 -11.99 -13.84
N MET A 45 -9.98 -12.72 -12.72
CA MET A 45 -10.40 -14.13 -12.68
C MET A 45 -11.90 -14.31 -12.89
N LEU A 46 -12.75 -13.42 -12.37
CA LEU A 46 -14.20 -13.46 -12.58
C LEU A 46 -14.55 -13.14 -14.04
N GLU A 47 -13.87 -12.18 -14.64
CA GLU A 47 -14.02 -11.82 -16.06
C GLU A 47 -13.61 -12.95 -17.01
N SER A 48 -12.61 -13.75 -16.63
CA SER A 48 -12.21 -14.96 -17.38
C SER A 48 -13.33 -16.02 -17.48
N VAL A 49 -14.31 -15.99 -16.57
CA VAL A 49 -15.45 -16.91 -16.58
C VAL A 49 -16.57 -16.35 -17.47
N LYS A 50 -16.71 -16.90 -18.68
CA LYS A 50 -17.72 -16.47 -19.68
C LYS A 50 -19.16 -16.33 -19.16
N ALA A 51 -19.56 -17.16 -18.20
CA ALA A 51 -20.90 -17.09 -17.62
C ALA A 51 -21.10 -15.84 -16.74
N ILE A 52 -20.05 -15.41 -16.04
CA ILE A 52 -20.06 -14.22 -15.18
C ILE A 52 -19.89 -12.98 -16.05
N ASP A 53 -18.96 -13.03 -17.01
CA ASP A 53 -18.74 -11.96 -17.96
C ASP A 53 -20.00 -11.62 -18.76
N ALA A 54 -20.74 -12.61 -19.27
CA ALA A 54 -21.96 -12.35 -20.03
C ALA A 54 -23.06 -11.58 -19.25
N GLU A 55 -23.09 -11.69 -17.92
CA GLU A 55 -24.08 -11.01 -17.08
C GLU A 55 -23.55 -9.70 -16.47
N TYR A 56 -22.24 -9.62 -16.18
CA TYR A 56 -21.63 -8.50 -15.45
C TYR A 56 -20.56 -7.74 -16.26
N HIS A 57 -20.44 -7.96 -17.58
CA HIS A 57 -19.40 -7.41 -18.44
C HIS A 57 -19.13 -5.91 -18.18
N GLU A 58 -20.19 -5.08 -18.24
CA GLU A 58 -20.05 -3.63 -18.07
C GLU A 58 -19.55 -3.25 -16.68
N ILE A 59 -20.01 -3.95 -15.64
CA ILE A 59 -19.63 -3.68 -14.25
C ILE A 59 -18.16 -4.08 -14.03
N LEU A 60 -17.76 -5.26 -14.53
CA LEU A 60 -16.38 -5.75 -14.44
C LEU A 60 -15.43 -4.83 -15.21
N PHE A 61 -15.81 -4.40 -16.41
CA PHE A 61 -15.03 -3.47 -17.23
C PHE A 61 -14.84 -2.11 -16.55
N ILE A 62 -15.88 -1.55 -15.93
CA ILE A 62 -15.77 -0.28 -15.18
C ILE A 62 -14.85 -0.45 -13.96
N LEU A 63 -14.99 -1.57 -13.23
CA LEU A 63 -14.16 -1.86 -12.07
C LEU A 63 -12.68 -2.06 -12.46
N GLU A 64 -12.42 -2.75 -13.57
CA GLU A 64 -11.08 -2.92 -14.12
C GLU A 64 -10.47 -1.55 -14.44
N TRP A 65 -11.18 -0.71 -15.19
CA TRP A 65 -10.71 0.64 -15.51
C TRP A 65 -10.42 1.49 -14.27
N LEU A 66 -11.27 1.41 -13.24
CA LEU A 66 -11.05 2.07 -11.95
C LEU A 66 -9.74 1.60 -11.31
N VAL A 67 -9.52 0.28 -11.27
CA VAL A 67 -8.33 -0.33 -10.71
C VAL A 67 -7.07 0.06 -11.51
N THR A 68 -7.13 0.05 -12.84
CA THR A 68 -6.02 0.47 -13.71
C THR A 68 -5.64 1.93 -13.49
N ILE A 69 -6.64 2.82 -13.42
CA ILE A 69 -6.40 4.26 -13.15
C ILE A 69 -5.79 4.43 -11.76
N PHE A 70 -6.30 3.72 -10.75
CA PHE A 70 -5.77 3.76 -9.38
C PHE A 70 -4.29 3.33 -9.34
N PHE A 71 -3.94 2.19 -9.95
CA PHE A 71 -2.55 1.74 -10.04
C PHE A 71 -1.67 2.68 -10.83
N THR A 72 -2.20 3.33 -11.86
CA THR A 72 -1.45 4.35 -12.61
C THR A 72 -1.10 5.55 -11.75
N ILE A 73 -2.07 6.07 -10.98
CA ILE A 73 -1.85 7.17 -10.03
C ILE A 73 -0.85 6.74 -8.97
N GLU A 74 -0.99 5.53 -8.44
CA GLU A 74 -0.05 5.00 -7.46
C GLU A 74 1.36 4.89 -8.01
N TYR A 75 1.51 4.35 -9.22
CA TYR A 75 2.81 4.24 -9.88
C TYR A 75 3.48 5.60 -10.06
N ILE A 76 2.71 6.63 -10.43
CA ILE A 76 3.20 8.02 -10.49
C ILE A 76 3.61 8.50 -9.10
N ALA A 77 2.77 8.28 -8.08
CA ALA A 77 3.09 8.65 -6.70
C ALA A 77 4.38 7.98 -6.22
N ARG A 78 4.61 6.71 -6.58
CA ARG A 78 5.84 5.96 -6.30
C ARG A 78 7.03 6.58 -7.01
N ILE A 79 6.91 6.95 -8.29
CA ILE A 79 7.98 7.66 -9.03
C ILE A 79 8.34 8.97 -8.35
N LEU A 80 7.33 9.74 -7.90
CA LEU A 80 7.55 11.02 -7.21
C LEU A 80 8.14 10.83 -5.80
N ALA A 81 7.73 9.78 -5.09
CA ALA A 81 8.20 9.44 -3.75
C ALA A 81 9.61 8.85 -3.75
N VAL A 82 10.07 8.27 -4.86
CA VAL A 82 11.48 7.93 -5.07
C VAL A 82 12.27 9.23 -5.10
N LYS A 83 12.72 9.65 -3.91
CA LYS A 83 13.83 10.58 -3.74
C LYS A 83 14.99 10.00 -4.57
N LYS A 84 15.54 10.82 -5.45
CA LYS A 84 16.81 10.54 -6.16
C LYS A 84 17.79 9.81 -5.22
N PRO A 85 18.51 8.79 -5.72
CA PRO A 85 19.43 7.98 -4.92
C PRO A 85 20.43 8.83 -4.13
#